data_AF-A0A8C9VMY5-F1
#
_entry.id   AF-A0A8C9VMY5-F1
#
_cell.length_a   1.000
_cell.length_b   1.000
_cell.length_c   1.000
_cell.angle_alpha   90.00
_cell.angle_beta   90.00
_cell.angle_gamma   90.00
#
_symmetry.space_group_name_H-M   'P 1'
#
loop_
_entity.id
_entity.type
_entity.pdbx_description
1 polymer ?
#
loop_
_entity_poly.entity_id
_entity_poly.type
_entity_poly.pdbx_seq_one_letter_code
_entity_poly.pdbx_strand_id
1 'polypeptide(L)'
;MSASFSSALEKQTELQLLELFPRRVTLALLFKSSRHGRNFSTLYNVCGNQGSFVLLVFLEGGLVRGGFLNKSLPDCKYTNQDVEDEDAFVFSVDKEKAARFRVVNHRQAFSCDSSCMRFGRSLTLSRNRNSLSLALQSDDIYEHTAWTGTYDGCEVELHRVEAGDVLYRPWRDVQWTELERGRLRNNLVSYEPSNEELTRVRVLLLGPVGAGKSSIITSIRSVLYRHVVNLPIIGAGPHGFTKNLKSYPIRAERGGSITALTLCDTMALGNSEWNGLTVHDALAVIKGHASEGHEFQPQTPIQPSTAGYRLDPSLKDKIHCVVFTLDACELTFYSNGLKETVRKLRSEISDLEIPQLVFLTHVDEVCHGVHKDIRYVYSSRIVQEKIKKAAELAEMPVSSVLPVKNYCSEVAVDRDIDILLLSAIGQVLNAVEDTFEN
;
A
#
# COMPACT_ATOMS: atom_id res chain seq x y z
N MET A 1 -1.28 9.36 29.63
CA MET A 1 -1.06 10.70 29.05
C MET A 1 0.44 10.92 28.92
N SER A 2 1.06 10.51 27.81
CA SER A 2 2.48 10.82 27.55
C SER A 2 2.54 12.08 26.71
N ALA A 3 3.08 13.17 27.28
CA ALA A 3 3.39 14.37 26.53
C ALA A 3 4.30 13.97 25.35
N SER A 4 3.91 14.31 24.12
CA SER A 4 4.78 14.15 22.96
C SER A 4 5.95 15.13 23.09
N PHE A 5 7.16 14.61 23.23
CA PHE A 5 8.37 15.42 23.33
C PHE A 5 8.82 15.81 21.93
N SER A 6 9.12 17.09 21.72
CA SER A 6 9.63 17.59 20.44
C SER A 6 11.16 17.51 20.36
N SER A 7 11.65 16.99 19.24
CA SER A 7 13.07 17.02 18.88
C SER A 7 13.57 18.46 18.70
N ALA A 8 14.87 18.67 18.91
CA ALA A 8 15.57 19.90 18.55
C ALA A 8 15.92 19.98 17.05
N LEU A 9 15.66 18.92 16.27
CA LEU A 9 15.80 18.94 14.82
C LEU A 9 14.83 19.96 14.21
N GLU A 10 15.38 20.88 13.42
CA GLU A 10 14.57 21.69 12.53
C GLU A 10 14.07 20.84 11.35
N LYS A 11 12.85 21.12 10.87
CA LYS A 11 12.18 20.34 9.83
C LYS A 11 13.02 20.15 8.56
N GLN A 12 13.77 21.17 8.13
CA GLN A 12 14.60 21.09 6.93
C GLN A 12 15.83 20.18 7.14
N THR A 13 16.49 20.31 8.29
CA THR A 13 17.62 19.45 8.69
C THR A 13 17.19 18.00 8.87
N GLU A 14 15.98 17.78 9.42
CA GLU A 14 15.38 16.46 9.52
C GLU A 14 15.19 15.82 8.14
N LEU A 15 14.66 16.55 7.16
CA LEU A 15 14.52 16.04 5.79
C LEU A 15 15.86 15.64 5.18
N GLN A 16 16.89 16.50 5.32
CA GLN A 16 18.24 16.22 4.85
C GLN A 16 18.85 14.97 5.52
N LEU A 17 18.62 14.79 6.83
CA LEU A 17 19.06 13.60 7.56
C LEU A 17 18.38 12.33 7.04
N LEU A 18 17.07 12.38 6.83
CA LEU A 18 16.29 11.22 6.37
C LEU A 18 16.72 10.75 4.96
N GLU A 19 17.26 11.64 4.12
CA GLU A 19 17.79 11.29 2.80
C GLU A 19 19.09 10.46 2.84
N LEU A 20 19.82 10.48 3.97
CA LEU A 20 21.06 9.70 4.12
C LEU A 20 20.82 8.20 4.26
N PHE A 21 19.63 7.80 4.69
CA PHE A 21 19.29 6.39 4.90
C PHE A 21 19.03 5.69 3.56
N PRO A 22 19.53 4.45 3.37
CA PRO A 22 19.30 3.68 2.13
C PRO A 22 17.82 3.27 1.97
N ARG A 23 17.03 3.38 3.04
CA ARG A 23 15.58 3.12 3.09
C ARG A 23 14.93 4.27 3.85
N ARG A 24 13.64 4.52 3.59
CA ARG A 24 12.90 5.56 4.32
C ARG A 24 12.74 5.13 5.76
N VAL A 25 13.03 6.03 6.69
CA VAL A 25 12.92 5.80 8.12
C VAL A 25 12.13 6.92 8.79
N THR A 26 11.53 6.63 9.93
CA THR A 26 11.01 7.63 10.87
C THR A 26 11.86 7.62 12.13
N LEU A 27 12.03 8.80 12.73
CA LEU A 27 12.83 8.98 13.94
C LEU A 27 11.89 9.19 15.13
N ALA A 28 11.98 8.30 16.12
CA ALA A 28 11.24 8.43 17.37
C ALA A 28 12.22 8.82 18.49
N LEU A 29 12.07 10.03 19.05
CA LEU A 29 12.93 10.53 20.12
C LEU A 29 12.83 9.63 21.37
N LEU A 30 13.95 9.02 21.75
CA LEU A 30 14.06 8.22 22.97
C LEU A 30 14.73 8.99 24.11
N PHE A 31 15.79 9.74 23.78
CA PHE A 31 16.59 10.46 24.76
C PHE A 31 16.95 11.85 24.27
N LYS A 32 17.03 12.78 25.23
CA LYS A 32 17.41 14.17 25.03
C LYS A 32 18.16 14.66 26.25
N SER A 33 19.41 15.10 26.10
CA SER A 33 20.30 15.41 27.22
C SER A 33 19.81 16.54 28.13
N SER A 34 19.15 17.56 27.59
CA SER A 34 18.55 18.65 28.37
C SER A 34 17.39 18.21 29.27
N ARG A 35 16.78 17.04 29.00
CA ARG A 35 15.59 16.55 29.71
C ARG A 35 15.87 15.33 30.57
N HIS A 36 16.64 14.38 30.05
CA HIS A 36 16.87 13.08 30.67
C HIS A 36 18.15 13.04 31.53
N GLY A 37 18.84 14.18 31.65
CA GLY A 37 20.10 14.29 32.36
C GLY A 37 21.29 13.82 31.52
N ARG A 38 22.44 14.43 31.73
CA ARG A 38 23.68 14.23 30.95
C ARG A 38 24.48 13.02 31.46
N ASN A 39 23.81 11.88 31.63
CA ASN A 39 24.41 10.67 32.18
C ASN A 39 24.13 9.45 31.29
N PHE A 40 25.19 8.72 30.93
CA PHE A 40 25.14 7.50 30.13
C PHE A 40 24.32 6.40 30.79
N SER A 41 24.29 6.29 32.12
CA SER A 41 23.44 5.30 32.79
C SER A 41 21.95 5.49 32.48
N THR A 42 21.49 6.75 32.39
CA THR A 42 20.10 7.06 32.02
C THR A 42 19.88 6.79 30.53
N LEU A 43 20.83 7.17 29.68
CA LEU A 43 20.77 6.92 28.24
C LEU A 43 20.63 5.42 27.94
N TYR A 44 21.50 4.57 28.52
CA TYR A 44 21.44 3.12 28.34
C TYR A 44 20.17 2.50 28.90
N ASN A 45 19.68 2.96 30.06
CA ASN A 45 18.44 2.44 30.63
C ASN A 45 17.20 2.82 29.79
N VAL A 46 17.17 4.00 29.19
CA VAL A 46 16.03 4.47 28.37
C VAL A 46 16.07 3.89 26.96
N CYS A 47 17.26 3.76 26.37
CA CYS A 47 17.43 3.41 24.96
C CYS A 47 17.81 1.94 24.72
N GLY A 48 18.15 1.19 25.78
CA GLY A 48 18.57 -0.19 25.68
C GLY A 48 17.53 -1.09 25.02
N ASN A 49 17.97 -1.97 24.12
CA ASN A 49 17.12 -2.94 23.41
C ASN A 49 15.94 -2.35 22.61
N GLN A 50 16.03 -1.10 22.16
CA GLN A 50 14.98 -0.43 21.37
C GLN A 50 15.14 -0.58 19.84
N GLY A 51 16.01 -1.47 19.36
CA GLY A 51 16.32 -1.63 17.93
C GLY A 51 17.30 -0.58 17.41
N SER A 52 17.37 -0.45 16.08
CA SER A 52 18.29 0.47 15.40
C SER A 52 18.09 1.91 15.88
N PHE A 53 19.18 2.66 16.00
CA PHE A 53 19.13 4.04 16.52
C PHE A 53 20.04 4.99 15.75
N VAL A 54 19.72 6.27 15.85
CA VAL A 54 20.57 7.36 15.38
C VAL A 54 20.89 8.30 16.54
N LEU A 55 22.18 8.59 16.71
CA LEU A 55 22.70 9.55 17.68
C LEU A 55 22.90 10.89 16.99
N LEU A 56 22.32 11.95 17.54
CA LEU A 56 22.42 13.32 17.06
C LEU A 56 23.16 14.19 18.07
N VAL A 57 24.19 14.91 17.63
CA VAL A 57 24.91 15.89 18.44
C VAL A 57 24.79 17.25 17.76
N PHE A 58 24.17 18.18 18.45
CA PHE A 58 23.90 19.53 17.96
C PHE A 58 25.10 20.44 18.26
N LEU A 59 25.65 21.05 17.21
CA LEU A 59 26.77 21.99 17.29
C LEU A 59 26.30 23.42 17.01
N GLU A 60 27.18 24.39 17.23
CA GLU A 60 26.92 25.79 16.92
C GLU A 60 26.65 25.99 15.41
N GLY A 61 25.82 26.99 15.08
CA GLY A 61 25.47 27.29 13.68
C GLY A 61 24.43 26.34 13.06
N GLY A 62 23.82 25.44 13.84
CA GLY A 62 22.78 24.52 13.36
C GLY A 62 23.30 23.26 12.65
N LEU A 63 24.62 23.04 12.70
CA LEU A 63 25.25 21.82 12.22
C LEU A 63 24.95 20.67 13.18
N VAL A 64 24.51 19.53 12.64
CA VAL A 64 24.30 18.29 13.38
C VAL A 64 25.27 17.23 12.88
N ARG A 65 25.99 16.59 13.81
CA ARG A 65 26.82 15.41 13.52
C ARG A 65 26.32 14.22 14.29
N GLY A 66 26.46 13.03 13.71
CA GLY A 66 25.86 11.84 14.30
C GLY A 66 26.34 10.54 13.71
N GLY A 67 25.82 9.46 14.28
CA GLY A 67 26.06 8.09 13.83
C GLY A 67 24.78 7.27 13.87
N PHE A 68 24.61 6.42 12.86
CA PHE A 68 23.53 5.44 12.78
C PHE A 68 24.10 4.04 13.04
N LEU A 69 23.39 3.27 13.87
CA LEU A 69 23.64 1.86 14.09
C LEU A 69 22.37 1.06 13.77
N ASN A 70 22.48 0.08 12.88
CA ASN A 70 21.44 -0.87 12.52
C ASN A 70 21.35 -2.07 13.50
N LYS A 71 21.63 -1.79 14.78
CA LYS A 71 21.57 -2.74 15.90
C LYS A 71 21.00 -2.03 17.12
N SER A 72 20.43 -2.80 18.03
CA SER A 72 20.08 -2.31 19.36
C SER A 72 21.31 -1.77 20.09
N LEU A 73 21.12 -0.69 20.83
CA LEU A 73 22.15 -0.19 21.73
C LEU A 73 22.56 -1.29 22.72
N PRO A 74 23.83 -1.73 22.75
CA PRO A 74 24.28 -2.82 23.61
C PRO A 74 24.24 -2.44 25.09
N ASP A 75 24.21 -3.45 25.98
CA ASP A 75 24.30 -3.21 27.41
C ASP A 75 25.75 -2.92 27.82
N CYS A 76 26.10 -1.62 27.82
CA CYS A 76 27.46 -1.12 28.05
C CYS A 76 27.89 -1.17 29.53
N LYS A 77 27.17 -1.86 30.41
CA LYS A 77 27.46 -1.90 31.86
C LYS A 77 28.72 -2.71 32.20
N TYR A 78 29.14 -3.65 31.35
CA TYR A 78 30.21 -4.60 31.72
C TYR A 78 31.21 -4.99 30.62
N THR A 79 31.06 -4.53 29.37
CA THR A 79 31.93 -4.99 28.26
C THR A 79 32.38 -3.86 27.36
N ASN A 80 33.69 -3.80 27.12
CA ASN A 80 34.32 -2.96 26.10
C ASN A 80 34.30 -3.72 24.75
N GLN A 81 33.11 -4.16 24.34
CA GLN A 81 32.92 -4.98 23.15
C GLN A 81 32.58 -4.10 21.95
N ASP A 82 33.35 -4.29 20.88
CA ASP A 82 33.03 -3.73 19.59
C ASP A 82 31.76 -4.41 19.03
N VAL A 83 30.86 -3.61 18.47
CA VAL A 83 29.63 -4.04 17.82
C VAL A 83 29.87 -4.07 16.32
N GLU A 84 29.65 -5.24 15.73
CA GLU A 84 29.73 -5.43 14.30
C GLU A 84 28.43 -4.99 13.61
N ASP A 85 28.56 -4.09 12.63
CA ASP A 85 27.46 -3.62 11.79
C ASP A 85 27.97 -3.12 10.43
N GLU A 86 27.56 -3.78 9.36
CA GLU A 86 27.92 -3.42 7.97
C GLU A 86 27.12 -2.23 7.43
N ASP A 87 25.95 -1.93 8.03
CA ASP A 87 25.07 -0.86 7.59
C ASP A 87 25.33 0.46 8.33
N ALA A 88 26.24 0.46 9.30
CA ALA A 88 26.57 1.64 10.10
C ALA A 88 27.16 2.76 9.24
N PHE A 89 26.84 4.00 9.61
CA PHE A 89 27.42 5.18 8.99
C PHE A 89 27.47 6.36 9.96
N VAL A 90 28.44 7.24 9.78
CA VAL A 90 28.47 8.56 10.42
C VAL A 90 28.07 9.63 9.42
N PHE A 91 27.57 10.76 9.90
CA PHE A 91 27.10 11.83 9.04
C PHE A 91 27.26 13.23 9.62
N SER A 92 27.22 14.21 8.72
CA SER A 92 27.05 15.62 9.05
C SER A 92 25.90 16.20 8.23
N VAL A 93 25.03 16.97 8.87
CA VAL A 93 23.86 17.57 8.22
C VAL A 93 23.59 18.98 8.75
N ASP A 94 23.28 19.90 7.85
CA ASP A 94 22.75 21.23 8.17
C ASP A 94 21.50 21.49 7.29
N LYS A 95 21.08 22.76 7.13
CA LYS A 95 19.88 23.13 6.35
C LYS A 95 20.09 22.99 4.83
N GLU A 96 21.33 23.01 4.37
CA GLU A 96 21.70 23.08 2.95
C GLU A 96 22.36 21.79 2.46
N LYS A 97 23.12 21.10 3.32
CA LYS A 97 23.97 19.97 2.92
C LYS A 97 23.89 18.83 3.92
N ALA A 98 23.95 17.61 3.37
CA ALA A 98 24.11 16.38 4.12
C ALA A 98 25.26 15.54 3.52
N ALA A 99 26.07 14.94 4.38
CA ALA A 99 27.13 14.03 3.98
C ALA A 99 27.07 12.75 4.82
N ARG A 100 27.16 11.60 4.16
CA ARG A 100 27.19 10.26 4.76
C ARG A 100 28.53 9.61 4.51
N PHE A 101 29.11 9.03 5.55
CA PHE A 101 30.38 8.32 5.55
C PHE A 101 30.15 6.89 6.01
N ARG A 102 30.35 5.93 5.12
CA ARG A 102 30.08 4.51 5.37
C ARG A 102 31.14 3.92 6.29
N VAL A 103 30.76 2.89 7.03
CA VAL A 103 31.73 2.06 7.76
C VAL A 103 32.60 1.27 6.79
N VAL A 104 33.90 1.25 7.04
CA VAL A 104 34.92 0.51 6.29
C VAL A 104 35.31 -0.75 7.07
N ASN A 105 35.57 -0.61 8.38
CA ASN A 105 35.83 -1.73 9.29
C ASN A 105 34.58 -2.04 10.13
N HIS A 106 33.65 -2.80 9.54
CA HIS A 106 32.35 -3.13 10.13
C HIS A 106 32.45 -3.80 11.51
N ARG A 107 33.53 -4.53 11.81
CA ARG A 107 33.74 -5.18 13.12
C ARG A 107 33.89 -4.21 14.28
N GLN A 108 34.26 -2.96 13.99
CA GLN A 108 34.49 -1.91 14.98
C GLN A 108 33.54 -0.72 14.77
N ALA A 109 32.38 -0.98 14.16
CA ALA A 109 31.42 0.06 13.80
C ALA A 109 31.01 0.91 15.01
N PHE A 110 30.78 0.27 16.16
CA PHE A 110 30.39 0.97 17.38
C PHE A 110 30.97 0.33 18.63
N SER A 111 31.35 1.15 19.63
CA SER A 111 31.72 0.66 20.95
C SER A 111 31.27 1.63 22.04
N CYS A 112 31.11 1.12 23.25
CA CYS A 112 30.66 1.92 24.38
C CYS A 112 31.23 1.37 25.69
N ASP A 113 31.33 2.27 26.68
CA ASP A 113 31.60 1.92 28.07
C ASP A 113 30.69 2.73 29.00
N SER A 114 30.94 2.63 30.32
CA SER A 114 30.15 3.32 31.34
C SER A 114 30.22 4.85 31.25
N SER A 115 31.16 5.40 30.48
CA SER A 115 31.48 6.83 30.42
C SER A 115 31.45 7.43 29.01
N CYS A 116 31.32 6.62 27.95
CA CYS A 116 31.28 7.10 26.58
C CYS A 116 30.66 6.14 25.55
N MET A 117 30.35 6.69 24.38
CA MET A 117 29.88 5.99 23.17
C MET A 117 30.72 6.44 21.97
N ARG A 118 31.03 5.50 21.07
CA ARG A 118 31.99 5.70 19.98
C ARG A 118 31.48 5.10 18.68
N PHE A 119 31.44 5.90 17.61
CA PHE A 119 31.40 5.41 16.23
C PHE A 119 32.81 5.56 15.68
N GLY A 120 33.63 4.51 15.90
CA GLY A 120 35.08 4.62 15.77
C GLY A 120 35.64 5.81 16.58
N ARG A 121 36.73 6.42 16.10
CA ARG A 121 37.24 7.71 16.55
C ARG A 121 36.65 8.89 15.76
N SER A 122 35.98 8.60 14.64
CA SER A 122 35.21 9.58 13.86
C SER A 122 34.23 10.37 14.72
N LEU A 123 33.55 9.72 15.66
CA LEU A 123 32.68 10.37 16.64
C LEU A 123 32.77 9.70 18.01
N THR A 124 33.34 10.40 18.99
CA THR A 124 33.42 9.95 20.39
C THR A 124 32.66 10.92 21.29
N LEU A 125 31.60 10.42 21.93
CA LEU A 125 30.84 11.16 22.94
C LEU A 125 31.23 10.66 24.32
N SER A 126 31.81 11.52 25.16
CA SER A 126 32.24 11.18 26.52
C SER A 126 31.60 12.10 27.55
N ARG A 127 31.55 11.66 28.81
CA ARG A 127 31.08 12.51 29.91
C ARG A 127 32.25 13.23 30.56
N ASN A 128 32.18 14.56 30.62
CA ASN A 128 33.11 15.39 31.38
C ASN A 128 32.36 16.10 32.52
N ARG A 129 32.52 15.63 33.76
CA ARG A 129 31.84 16.13 34.97
C ARG A 129 30.31 16.23 34.79
N ASN A 130 29.81 17.41 34.42
CA ASN A 130 28.39 17.77 34.28
C ASN A 130 27.97 18.08 32.81
N SER A 131 28.85 17.83 31.85
CA SER A 131 28.58 18.00 30.41
C SER A 131 28.89 16.73 29.62
N LEU A 132 28.27 16.64 28.44
CA LEU A 132 28.70 15.71 27.40
C LEU A 132 29.69 16.44 26.51
N SER A 133 30.79 15.77 26.20
CA SER A 133 31.89 16.26 25.38
C SER A 133 31.99 15.42 24.12
N LEU A 134 32.05 16.08 22.97
CA LEU A 134 32.20 15.46 21.67
C LEU A 134 33.65 15.63 21.20
N ALA A 135 34.36 14.52 20.97
CA ALA A 135 35.64 14.50 20.28
C ALA A 135 35.46 13.91 18.88
N LEU A 136 36.00 14.59 17.88
CA LEU A 136 35.94 14.20 16.47
C LEU A 136 37.36 14.05 15.92
N GLN A 137 37.64 12.91 15.30
CA GLN A 137 38.93 12.62 14.70
C GLN A 137 38.77 11.67 13.52
N SER A 138 39.43 11.92 12.39
CA SER A 138 39.42 10.96 11.28
C SER A 138 40.13 9.64 11.65
N ASP A 139 39.55 8.52 11.25
CA ASP A 139 40.08 7.18 11.43
C ASP A 139 39.91 6.33 10.16
N ASP A 140 40.36 5.08 10.22
CA ASP A 140 40.23 4.06 9.17
C ASP A 140 39.00 3.15 9.35
N ILE A 141 38.19 3.40 10.39
CA ILE A 141 36.96 2.64 10.67
C ILE A 141 35.81 3.11 9.77
N TYR A 142 35.74 4.41 9.45
CA TYR A 142 34.76 5.01 8.55
C TYR A 142 35.45 5.67 7.35
N GLU A 143 34.69 5.97 6.29
CA GLU A 143 35.17 6.82 5.19
C GLU A 143 35.69 8.16 5.73
N HIS A 144 36.78 8.67 5.14
CA HIS A 144 37.51 9.82 5.65
C HIS A 144 36.62 11.08 5.79
N THR A 145 36.33 11.45 7.03
CA THR A 145 35.41 12.55 7.37
C THR A 145 36.04 13.94 7.31
N ALA A 146 37.37 14.03 7.41
CA ALA A 146 38.13 15.28 7.64
C ALA A 146 37.71 16.05 8.92
N TRP A 147 37.02 15.40 9.87
CA TRP A 147 36.59 16.05 11.10
C TRP A 147 37.71 16.06 12.15
N THR A 148 37.91 17.22 12.78
CA THR A 148 38.83 17.40 13.91
C THR A 148 38.24 18.41 14.90
N GLY A 149 38.31 18.11 16.20
CA GLY A 149 37.97 19.07 17.25
C GLY A 149 37.35 18.44 18.48
N THR A 150 37.28 19.23 19.56
CA THR A 150 36.63 18.86 20.82
C THR A 150 35.63 19.94 21.20
N TYR A 151 34.40 19.52 21.51
CA TYR A 151 33.30 20.41 21.84
C TYR A 151 32.70 19.99 23.18
N ASP A 152 32.59 20.92 24.12
CA ASP A 152 32.00 20.66 25.44
C ASP A 152 30.59 21.22 25.52
N GLY A 153 29.69 20.50 26.21
CA GLY A 153 28.35 20.99 26.51
C GLY A 153 27.32 20.82 25.39
N CYS A 154 27.57 19.90 24.45
CA CYS A 154 26.68 19.64 23.33
C CYS A 154 25.30 19.11 23.80
N GLU A 155 24.25 19.52 23.09
CA GLU A 155 22.95 18.85 23.19
C GLU A 155 23.00 17.55 22.37
N VAL A 156 22.48 16.48 22.95
CA VAL A 156 22.50 15.14 22.39
C VAL A 156 21.09 14.58 22.41
N GLU A 157 20.66 14.08 21.25
CA GLU A 157 19.44 13.31 21.11
C GLU A 157 19.76 11.91 20.60
N LEU A 158 19.00 10.92 21.07
CA LEU A 158 19.02 9.57 20.52
C LEU A 158 17.61 9.24 20.08
N HIS A 159 17.49 8.85 18.81
CA HIS A 159 16.22 8.48 18.20
C HIS A 159 16.24 7.01 17.81
N ARG A 160 15.14 6.31 18.06
CA ARG A 160 14.87 5.02 17.44
C ARG A 160 14.61 5.24 15.96
N VAL A 161 15.22 4.40 15.13
CA VAL A 161 15.02 4.39 13.69
C VAL A 161 14.00 3.31 13.36
N GLU A 162 12.86 3.72 12.82
CA GLU A 162 11.79 2.82 12.38
C GLU A 162 11.77 2.82 10.85
N ALA A 163 11.79 1.65 10.21
CA ALA A 163 11.64 1.59 8.75
C ALA A 163 10.23 2.08 8.36
N GLY A 164 10.16 3.15 7.57
CA GLY A 164 8.90 3.75 7.15
C GLY A 164 8.34 3.07 5.91
N ASP A 165 7.11 2.55 5.99
CA ASP A 165 6.40 1.90 4.88
C ASP A 165 5.83 2.88 3.83
N VAL A 166 6.00 4.19 4.04
CA VAL A 166 5.37 5.28 3.27
C VAL A 166 6.38 6.06 2.42
N LEU A 167 6.13 6.19 1.12
CA LEU A 167 6.88 6.97 0.13
C LEU A 167 6.59 8.48 0.30
N TYR A 168 7.59 9.33 -0.01
CA TYR A 168 7.44 10.81 0.06
C TYR A 168 6.49 11.36 -1.00
N ARG A 169 6.51 10.76 -2.19
CA ARG A 169 5.58 11.08 -3.27
C ARG A 169 4.77 9.83 -3.59
N PRO A 170 3.45 9.96 -3.72
CA PRO A 170 2.64 8.85 -4.19
C PRO A 170 3.03 8.50 -5.64
N TRP A 171 2.91 7.23 -6.04
CA TRP A 171 3.14 6.84 -7.44
C TRP A 171 1.92 7.09 -8.34
N ARG A 172 0.77 7.42 -7.75
CA ARG A 172 -0.42 7.95 -8.43
C ARG A 172 -1.03 9.04 -7.58
N ASP A 173 -1.27 10.18 -8.20
CA ASP A 173 -1.86 11.33 -7.52
C ASP A 173 -3.38 11.14 -7.38
N VAL A 174 -3.90 11.42 -6.19
CA VAL A 174 -5.33 11.41 -5.88
C VAL A 174 -5.66 12.66 -5.09
N GLN A 175 -6.72 13.35 -5.50
CA GLN A 175 -7.22 14.52 -4.77
C GLN A 175 -8.23 14.07 -3.71
N TRP A 176 -7.79 14.00 -2.45
CA TRP A 176 -8.63 13.57 -1.31
C TRP A 176 -9.52 14.69 -0.77
N THR A 177 -10.42 15.22 -1.61
CA THR A 177 -11.29 16.38 -1.26
C THR A 177 -12.76 16.09 -1.49
N GLU A 178 -13.64 16.80 -0.77
CA GLU A 178 -15.09 16.72 -0.98
C GLU A 178 -15.53 17.15 -2.38
N LEU A 179 -14.82 18.14 -2.94
CA LEU A 179 -15.05 18.59 -4.31
C LEU A 179 -14.79 17.45 -5.30
N GLU A 180 -13.65 16.75 -5.14
CA GLU A 180 -13.29 15.63 -6.01
C GLU A 180 -14.26 14.47 -5.85
N ARG A 181 -14.65 14.13 -4.61
CA ARG A 181 -15.69 13.11 -4.35
C ARG A 181 -16.99 13.44 -5.08
N GLY A 182 -17.42 14.70 -5.00
CA GLY A 182 -18.61 15.20 -5.71
C GLY A 182 -18.46 15.10 -7.23
N ARG A 183 -17.30 15.51 -7.77
CA ARG A 183 -16.99 15.42 -9.21
C ARG A 183 -17.05 13.99 -9.73
N LEU A 184 -16.35 13.06 -9.07
CA LEU A 184 -16.32 11.64 -9.46
C LEU A 184 -17.71 11.00 -9.40
N ARG A 185 -18.48 11.31 -8.34
CA ARG A 185 -19.87 10.84 -8.21
C ARG A 185 -20.75 11.37 -9.34
N ASN A 186 -20.64 12.67 -9.64
CA ASN A 186 -21.43 13.28 -10.71
C ASN A 186 -21.07 12.68 -12.07
N ASN A 187 -19.78 12.50 -12.36
CA ASN A 187 -19.32 11.84 -13.59
C ASN A 187 -19.97 10.46 -13.77
N LEU A 188 -20.00 9.63 -12.73
CA LEU A 188 -20.66 8.31 -12.79
C LEU A 188 -22.18 8.43 -13.01
N VAL A 189 -22.84 9.39 -12.36
CA VAL A 189 -24.30 9.56 -12.44
C VAL A 189 -24.76 10.11 -13.78
N SER A 190 -24.00 11.05 -14.35
CA SER A 190 -24.30 11.70 -15.64
C SER A 190 -23.67 11.01 -16.83
N TYR A 191 -22.96 9.90 -16.62
CA TYR A 191 -22.33 9.16 -17.70
C TYR A 191 -23.38 8.51 -18.60
N GLU A 192 -23.23 8.75 -19.91
CA GLU A 192 -23.98 8.13 -20.99
C GLU A 192 -22.96 7.56 -21.98
N PRO A 193 -23.11 6.30 -22.44
CA PRO A 193 -22.16 5.73 -23.38
C PRO A 193 -22.20 6.45 -24.72
N SER A 194 -21.03 6.65 -25.37
CA SER A 194 -20.98 7.35 -26.67
C SER A 194 -21.63 6.56 -27.82
N ASN A 195 -21.82 5.25 -27.65
CA ASN A 195 -22.46 4.39 -28.65
C ASN A 195 -24.00 4.47 -28.53
N GLU A 196 -24.67 4.95 -29.58
CA GLU A 196 -26.14 5.15 -29.62
C GLU A 196 -26.95 3.85 -29.44
N GLU A 197 -26.39 2.68 -29.79
CA GLU A 197 -27.04 1.38 -29.57
C GLU A 197 -26.94 0.92 -28.10
N LEU A 198 -26.06 1.54 -27.31
CA LEU A 198 -25.73 1.15 -25.95
C LEU A 198 -26.30 2.11 -24.91
N THR A 199 -27.39 1.69 -24.27
CA THR A 199 -27.95 2.44 -23.12
C THR A 199 -27.22 2.17 -21.80
N ARG A 200 -26.47 1.07 -21.70
CA ARG A 200 -25.78 0.65 -20.47
C ARG A 200 -24.49 -0.12 -20.73
N VAL A 201 -23.47 0.24 -19.97
CA VAL A 201 -22.21 -0.50 -19.82
C VAL A 201 -22.41 -1.63 -18.81
N ARG A 202 -21.97 -2.84 -19.18
CA ARG A 202 -22.05 -4.04 -18.35
C ARG A 202 -20.63 -4.49 -18.04
N VAL A 203 -20.29 -4.48 -16.76
CA VAL A 203 -18.95 -4.80 -16.28
C VAL A 203 -19.01 -6.13 -15.53
N LEU A 204 -18.25 -7.12 -15.99
CA LEU A 204 -18.20 -8.43 -15.35
C LEU A 204 -17.08 -8.49 -14.31
N LEU A 205 -17.42 -8.88 -13.08
CA LEU A 205 -16.44 -9.12 -12.03
C LEU A 205 -16.05 -10.60 -12.02
N LEU A 206 -14.78 -10.90 -12.32
CA LEU A 206 -14.22 -12.25 -12.28
C LEU A 206 -13.13 -12.34 -11.21
N GLY A 207 -13.01 -13.48 -10.53
CA GLY A 207 -12.00 -13.64 -9.47
C GLY A 207 -12.30 -14.80 -8.54
N PRO A 208 -11.33 -15.19 -7.69
CA PRO A 208 -11.48 -16.32 -6.79
C PRO A 208 -12.53 -16.08 -5.70
N VAL A 209 -12.83 -17.14 -4.94
CA VAL A 209 -13.67 -17.04 -3.74
C VAL A 209 -12.97 -16.12 -2.75
N GLY A 210 -13.75 -15.28 -2.06
CA GLY A 210 -13.20 -14.38 -1.03
C GLY A 210 -12.58 -13.08 -1.56
N ALA A 211 -12.29 -12.96 -2.86
CA ALA A 211 -11.66 -11.74 -3.40
C ALA A 211 -12.50 -10.45 -3.28
N GLY A 212 -13.78 -10.54 -2.90
CA GLY A 212 -14.62 -9.37 -2.66
C GLY A 212 -15.42 -8.86 -3.86
N LYS A 213 -15.69 -9.70 -4.87
CA LYS A 213 -16.52 -9.34 -6.05
C LYS A 213 -17.89 -8.74 -5.66
N SER A 214 -18.68 -9.48 -4.89
CA SER A 214 -19.99 -9.02 -4.42
C SER A 214 -19.88 -7.84 -3.44
N SER A 215 -18.77 -7.78 -2.68
CA SER A 215 -18.48 -6.68 -1.75
C SER A 215 -18.21 -5.37 -2.48
N ILE A 216 -17.55 -5.39 -3.64
CA ILE A 216 -17.36 -4.21 -4.50
C ILE A 216 -18.72 -3.65 -4.92
N ILE A 217 -19.62 -4.50 -5.41
CA ILE A 217 -20.97 -4.07 -5.85
C ILE A 217 -21.73 -3.38 -4.71
N THR A 218 -21.65 -3.96 -3.52
CA THR A 218 -22.26 -3.42 -2.31
C THR A 218 -21.62 -2.10 -1.93
N SER A 219 -20.29 -2.01 -2.02
CA SER A 219 -19.53 -0.80 -1.71
C SER A 219 -19.90 0.36 -2.66
N ILE A 220 -19.95 0.13 -3.97
CA ILE A 220 -20.37 1.15 -4.96
C ILE A 220 -21.79 1.64 -4.68
N ARG A 221 -22.72 0.74 -4.30
CA ARG A 221 -24.07 1.14 -3.89
C ARG A 221 -24.05 1.98 -2.62
N SER A 222 -23.22 1.64 -1.65
CA SER A 222 -23.05 2.42 -0.42
C SER A 222 -22.62 3.85 -0.71
N VAL A 223 -21.63 4.04 -1.60
CA VAL A 223 -21.18 5.37 -2.03
C VAL A 223 -22.35 6.19 -2.58
N LEU A 224 -23.12 5.64 -3.52
CA LEU A 224 -24.21 6.36 -4.18
C LEU A 224 -25.40 6.62 -3.26
N TYR A 225 -25.68 5.70 -2.34
CA TYR A 225 -26.80 5.80 -1.41
C TYR A 225 -26.44 6.55 -0.12
N ARG A 226 -25.17 6.95 0.04
CA ARG A 226 -24.65 7.74 1.18
C ARG A 226 -24.80 7.04 2.55
N HIS A 227 -24.93 5.72 2.56
CA HIS A 227 -24.94 4.90 3.76
C HIS A 227 -24.44 3.50 3.40
N VAL A 228 -23.86 2.79 4.38
CA VAL A 228 -23.40 1.42 4.17
C VAL A 228 -24.60 0.51 3.93
N VAL A 229 -24.68 -0.06 2.73
CA VAL A 229 -25.76 -0.95 2.33
C VAL A 229 -25.46 -2.35 2.86
N ASN A 230 -26.30 -2.84 3.77
CA ASN A 230 -26.30 -4.23 4.18
C ASN A 230 -27.26 -5.01 3.28
N LEU A 231 -26.75 -5.51 2.15
CA LEU A 231 -27.47 -6.55 1.40
C LEU A 231 -27.46 -7.86 2.21
N PRO A 232 -28.43 -8.78 2.00
CA PRO A 232 -28.46 -10.05 2.73
C PRO A 232 -27.09 -10.70 2.71
N ILE A 233 -26.56 -10.99 3.91
CA ILE A 233 -25.21 -11.52 4.13
C ILE A 233 -25.08 -12.82 3.35
N ILE A 234 -24.41 -12.72 2.22
CA ILE A 234 -23.83 -13.83 1.51
C ILE A 234 -22.51 -14.07 2.25
N GLY A 235 -22.48 -15.05 3.16
CA GLY A 235 -21.38 -15.22 4.13
C GLY A 235 -20.00 -15.49 3.51
N ALA A 236 -19.06 -16.00 4.32
CA ALA A 236 -17.84 -16.65 3.85
C ALA A 236 -17.97 -18.15 4.14
N GLY A 237 -17.97 -18.97 3.10
CA GLY A 237 -18.36 -20.37 3.11
C GLY A 237 -17.50 -21.06 2.07
N PRO A 238 -17.04 -22.28 2.34
CA PRO A 238 -15.91 -22.90 1.65
C PRO A 238 -16.11 -23.11 0.14
N HIS A 239 -17.34 -22.95 -0.38
CA HIS A 239 -17.67 -23.15 -1.79
C HIS A 239 -18.06 -21.87 -2.55
N GLY A 240 -17.98 -20.70 -1.90
CA GLY A 240 -18.59 -19.48 -2.42
C GLY A 240 -20.12 -19.57 -2.44
N PHE A 241 -20.80 -18.43 -2.50
CA PHE A 241 -22.26 -18.39 -2.41
C PHE A 241 -22.94 -17.89 -3.67
N THR A 242 -22.25 -17.08 -4.47
CA THR A 242 -22.74 -16.69 -5.79
C THR A 242 -22.64 -17.92 -6.69
N LYS A 243 -23.76 -18.62 -6.87
CA LYS A 243 -23.87 -19.74 -7.82
C LYS A 243 -24.48 -19.32 -9.16
N ASN A 244 -25.04 -18.12 -9.22
CA ASN A 244 -25.80 -17.66 -10.38
C ASN A 244 -25.21 -16.37 -10.94
N LEU A 245 -25.34 -16.17 -12.24
CA LEU A 245 -25.11 -14.88 -12.88
C LEU A 245 -26.12 -13.86 -12.36
N LYS A 246 -25.64 -12.78 -11.76
CA LYS A 246 -26.49 -11.70 -11.25
C LYS A 246 -26.02 -10.34 -11.75
N SER A 247 -26.92 -9.59 -12.36
CA SER A 247 -26.67 -8.23 -12.83
C SER A 247 -27.25 -7.21 -11.85
N TYR A 248 -26.45 -6.20 -11.51
CA TYR A 248 -26.77 -5.17 -10.56
C TYR A 248 -26.72 -3.81 -11.25
N PRO A 249 -27.85 -3.33 -11.81
CA PRO A 249 -27.95 -1.96 -12.29
C PRO A 249 -27.67 -1.00 -11.12
N ILE A 250 -26.77 -0.06 -11.36
CA ILE A 250 -26.34 0.92 -10.38
C ILE A 250 -27.28 2.13 -10.47
N ARG A 251 -27.80 2.57 -9.32
CA ARG A 251 -28.72 3.72 -9.24
C ARG A 251 -28.00 4.95 -8.72
N ALA A 252 -28.37 6.12 -9.22
CA ALA A 252 -27.77 7.39 -8.83
C ALA A 252 -27.92 7.69 -7.33
N GLU A 253 -29.02 7.23 -6.74
CA GLU A 253 -29.31 7.26 -5.32
C GLU A 253 -30.37 6.20 -4.96
N ARG A 254 -30.65 6.04 -3.67
CA ARG A 254 -31.64 5.05 -3.21
C ARG A 254 -33.03 5.41 -3.73
N GLY A 255 -33.59 4.54 -4.59
CA GLY A 255 -34.88 4.78 -5.24
C GLY A 255 -34.84 5.76 -6.41
N GLY A 256 -33.65 6.30 -6.74
CA GLY A 256 -33.46 7.19 -7.89
C GLY A 256 -33.35 6.45 -9.23
N SER A 257 -33.02 7.21 -10.27
CA SER A 257 -32.81 6.70 -11.62
C SER A 257 -31.64 5.72 -11.70
N ILE A 258 -31.71 4.83 -12.70
CA ILE A 258 -30.65 3.88 -13.02
C ILE A 258 -29.61 4.62 -13.87
N THR A 259 -28.34 4.51 -13.50
CA THR A 259 -27.19 5.02 -14.27
C THR A 259 -26.90 4.11 -15.47
N ALA A 260 -26.00 4.52 -16.36
CA ALA A 260 -25.54 3.66 -17.45
C ALA A 260 -24.68 2.47 -16.97
N LEU A 261 -24.26 2.40 -15.70
CA LEU A 261 -23.44 1.30 -15.19
C LEU A 261 -24.26 0.13 -14.65
N THR A 262 -23.92 -1.08 -15.08
CA THR A 262 -24.37 -2.35 -14.50
C THR A 262 -23.17 -3.21 -14.14
N LEU A 263 -23.09 -3.64 -12.89
CA LEU A 263 -22.07 -4.58 -12.43
C LEU A 263 -22.64 -6.01 -12.42
N CYS A 264 -21.95 -6.96 -13.03
CA CYS A 264 -22.35 -8.36 -13.12
C CYS A 264 -21.46 -9.21 -12.20
N ASP A 265 -22.07 -9.95 -11.29
CA ASP A 265 -21.43 -10.91 -10.39
C ASP A 265 -21.63 -12.34 -10.90
N THR A 266 -20.62 -13.17 -10.73
CA THR A 266 -20.63 -14.58 -11.13
C THR A 266 -20.10 -15.48 -10.03
N MET A 267 -20.25 -16.78 -10.26
CA MET A 267 -19.50 -17.77 -9.49
C MET A 267 -18.01 -17.48 -9.55
N ALA A 268 -17.32 -17.79 -8.45
CA ALA A 268 -15.89 -17.61 -8.36
C ALA A 268 -15.15 -18.48 -9.38
N LEU A 269 -14.02 -17.95 -9.87
CA LEU A 269 -13.03 -18.76 -10.57
C LEU A 269 -12.51 -19.80 -9.58
N GLY A 270 -12.43 -21.06 -10.00
CA GLY A 270 -11.87 -22.10 -9.16
C GLY A 270 -10.47 -22.53 -9.56
N ASN A 271 -9.94 -23.45 -8.77
CA ASN A 271 -8.53 -23.83 -8.78
C ASN A 271 -8.21 -24.95 -9.79
N SER A 272 -9.22 -25.49 -10.46
CA SER A 272 -9.13 -26.54 -11.48
C SER A 272 -10.33 -26.43 -12.43
N GLU A 273 -10.26 -27.10 -13.60
CA GLU A 273 -11.35 -27.10 -14.59
C GLU A 273 -12.68 -27.68 -14.07
N TRP A 274 -12.66 -28.37 -12.94
CA TRP A 274 -13.81 -29.08 -12.36
C TRP A 274 -14.38 -28.41 -11.11
N ASN A 275 -13.83 -27.27 -10.71
CA ASN A 275 -14.27 -26.53 -9.54
C ASN A 275 -14.39 -25.05 -9.91
N GLY A 276 -15.53 -24.42 -9.62
CA GLY A 276 -15.78 -23.01 -9.94
C GLY A 276 -16.25 -22.75 -11.37
N LEU A 277 -16.23 -21.48 -11.76
CA LEU A 277 -16.60 -21.01 -13.10
C LEU A 277 -15.53 -21.43 -14.12
N THR A 278 -15.95 -22.12 -15.19
CA THR A 278 -15.03 -22.54 -16.27
C THR A 278 -14.71 -21.36 -17.19
N VAL A 279 -13.60 -21.46 -17.94
CA VAL A 279 -13.25 -20.47 -18.97
C VAL A 279 -14.37 -20.38 -20.03
N HIS A 280 -14.94 -21.52 -20.41
CA HIS A 280 -16.03 -21.59 -21.38
C HIS A 280 -17.29 -20.83 -20.89
N ASP A 281 -17.67 -21.03 -19.62
CA ASP A 281 -18.82 -20.34 -19.04
C ASP A 281 -18.62 -18.83 -18.97
N ALA A 282 -17.43 -18.40 -18.54
CA ALA A 282 -17.08 -16.99 -18.50
C ALA A 282 -17.16 -16.36 -19.90
N LEU A 283 -16.63 -17.02 -20.94
CA LEU A 283 -16.71 -16.54 -22.32
C LEU A 283 -18.15 -16.52 -22.84
N ALA A 284 -18.98 -17.51 -22.48
CA ALA A 284 -20.39 -17.50 -22.84
C ALA A 284 -21.15 -16.34 -22.18
N VAL A 285 -20.82 -16.00 -20.92
CA VAL A 285 -21.36 -14.81 -20.25
C VAL A 285 -20.88 -13.53 -20.93
N ILE A 286 -19.58 -13.43 -21.24
CA ILE A 286 -18.97 -12.26 -21.89
C ILE A 286 -19.63 -11.98 -23.25
N LYS A 287 -19.81 -13.04 -24.06
CA LYS A 287 -20.47 -12.98 -25.36
C LYS A 287 -21.98 -12.77 -25.29
N GLY A 288 -22.58 -12.77 -24.10
CA GLY A 288 -24.01 -12.50 -23.89
C GLY A 288 -24.95 -13.69 -24.06
N HIS A 289 -24.41 -14.91 -24.17
CA HIS A 289 -25.19 -16.12 -24.34
C HIS A 289 -25.90 -16.56 -23.05
N ALA A 290 -25.40 -16.18 -21.88
CA ALA A 290 -26.00 -16.54 -20.59
C ALA A 290 -27.13 -15.58 -20.18
N SER A 291 -28.28 -16.12 -19.79
CA SER A 291 -29.40 -15.33 -19.24
C SER A 291 -29.17 -14.91 -17.79
N GLU A 292 -29.83 -13.83 -17.37
CA GLU A 292 -29.87 -13.42 -15.95
C GLU A 292 -30.37 -14.57 -15.07
N GLY A 293 -29.72 -14.78 -13.93
CA GLY A 293 -30.09 -15.85 -12.99
C GLY A 293 -29.58 -17.24 -13.36
N HIS A 294 -28.88 -17.41 -14.48
CA HIS A 294 -28.28 -18.69 -14.88
C HIS A 294 -27.42 -19.28 -13.74
N GLU A 295 -27.71 -20.51 -13.34
CA GLU A 295 -26.99 -21.25 -12.29
C GLU A 295 -25.82 -22.04 -12.90
N PHE A 296 -24.61 -21.71 -12.46
CA PHE A 296 -23.38 -22.35 -12.95
C PHE A 296 -23.21 -23.73 -12.33
N GLN A 297 -22.90 -24.71 -13.18
CA GLN A 297 -22.65 -26.09 -12.78
C GLN A 297 -21.28 -26.52 -13.32
N PRO A 298 -20.29 -26.84 -12.47
CA PRO A 298 -18.91 -27.11 -12.91
C PRO A 298 -18.77 -28.26 -13.91
N GLN A 299 -19.74 -29.18 -13.95
CA GLN A 299 -19.72 -30.37 -14.80
C GLN A 299 -20.47 -30.18 -16.14
N THR A 300 -21.18 -29.07 -16.29
CA THR A 300 -22.09 -28.82 -17.41
C THR A 300 -21.91 -27.37 -17.88
N PRO A 301 -20.85 -27.10 -18.66
CA PRO A 301 -20.61 -25.78 -19.22
C PRO A 301 -21.80 -25.31 -20.07
N ILE A 302 -21.96 -24.00 -20.17
CA ILE A 302 -22.99 -23.34 -20.97
C ILE A 302 -22.84 -23.74 -22.43
N GLN A 303 -23.89 -24.28 -23.03
CA GLN A 303 -23.95 -24.71 -24.43
C GLN A 303 -25.26 -24.22 -25.08
N PRO A 304 -25.39 -24.27 -26.41
CA PRO A 304 -26.64 -23.88 -27.09
C PRO A 304 -27.89 -24.64 -26.63
N SER A 305 -27.73 -25.84 -26.07
CA SER A 305 -28.81 -26.65 -25.48
C SER A 305 -29.16 -26.26 -24.03
N THR A 306 -28.35 -25.43 -23.38
CA THR A 306 -28.57 -24.98 -22.00
C THR A 306 -29.82 -24.11 -21.92
N ALA A 307 -30.67 -24.38 -20.93
CA ALA A 307 -31.87 -23.59 -20.70
C ALA A 307 -31.51 -22.10 -20.47
N GLY A 308 -32.15 -21.20 -21.21
CA GLY A 308 -31.87 -19.76 -21.17
C GLY A 308 -30.69 -19.30 -22.01
N TYR A 309 -30.06 -20.18 -22.81
CA TYR A 309 -29.02 -19.80 -23.75
C TYR A 309 -29.57 -18.87 -24.84
N ARG A 310 -28.95 -17.70 -25.02
CA ARG A 310 -29.26 -16.78 -26.13
C ARG A 310 -28.42 -17.13 -27.34
N LEU A 311 -29.07 -17.56 -28.43
CA LEU A 311 -28.39 -17.93 -29.68
C LEU A 311 -27.69 -16.74 -30.34
N ASP A 312 -28.39 -15.61 -30.46
CA ASP A 312 -27.87 -14.40 -31.11
C ASP A 312 -27.97 -13.19 -30.16
N PRO A 313 -26.96 -12.99 -29.30
CA PRO A 313 -26.96 -11.90 -28.32
C PRO A 313 -26.66 -10.55 -28.98
N SER A 314 -27.52 -9.57 -28.70
CA SER A 314 -27.33 -8.19 -29.14
C SER A 314 -26.27 -7.47 -28.29
N LEU A 315 -25.82 -6.27 -28.71
CA LEU A 315 -24.76 -5.54 -28.01
C LEU A 315 -25.06 -5.34 -26.51
N LYS A 316 -26.30 -4.95 -26.16
CA LYS A 316 -26.77 -4.81 -24.77
C LYS A 316 -26.68 -6.10 -23.93
N ASP A 317 -26.67 -7.26 -24.58
CA ASP A 317 -26.60 -8.56 -23.92
C ASP A 317 -25.15 -8.96 -23.58
N LYS A 318 -24.15 -8.32 -24.20
CA LYS A 318 -22.72 -8.59 -24.03
C LYS A 318 -22.15 -7.86 -22.82
N ILE A 319 -20.95 -8.28 -22.43
CA ILE A 319 -20.11 -7.59 -21.44
C ILE A 319 -19.22 -6.59 -22.16
N HIS A 320 -19.14 -5.37 -21.63
CA HIS A 320 -18.38 -4.27 -22.22
C HIS A 320 -17.03 -4.05 -21.52
N CYS A 321 -16.83 -4.56 -20.32
CA CYS A 321 -15.54 -4.59 -19.64
C CYS A 321 -15.46 -5.76 -18.66
N VAL A 322 -14.28 -6.36 -18.53
CA VAL A 322 -14.01 -7.38 -17.51
C VAL A 322 -13.07 -6.82 -16.46
N VAL A 323 -13.44 -6.97 -15.19
CA VAL A 323 -12.60 -6.61 -14.05
C VAL A 323 -12.21 -7.87 -13.29
N PHE A 324 -10.93 -8.18 -13.26
CA PHE A 324 -10.39 -9.22 -12.39
C PHE A 324 -10.27 -8.68 -10.96
N THR A 325 -11.09 -9.19 -10.04
CA THR A 325 -10.98 -8.92 -8.62
C THR A 325 -10.01 -9.89 -7.96
N LEU A 326 -8.90 -9.36 -7.43
CA LEU A 326 -7.87 -10.13 -6.74
C LEU A 326 -7.68 -9.61 -5.31
N ASP A 327 -7.34 -10.51 -4.40
CA ASP A 327 -7.12 -10.21 -2.99
C ASP A 327 -5.63 -9.97 -2.72
N ALA A 328 -5.29 -8.80 -2.18
CA ALA A 328 -3.91 -8.44 -1.84
C ALA A 328 -3.26 -9.37 -0.80
N CYS A 329 -4.02 -9.92 0.13
CA CYS A 329 -3.54 -10.87 1.15
C CYS A 329 -3.18 -12.21 0.50
N GLU A 330 -3.95 -12.66 -0.49
CA GLU A 330 -3.89 -14.03 -1.02
C GLU A 330 -3.04 -14.23 -2.29
N LEU A 331 -2.53 -13.16 -2.92
CA LEU A 331 -1.83 -13.23 -4.22
C LEU A 331 -0.76 -14.33 -4.31
N THR A 332 -0.01 -14.58 -3.22
CA THR A 332 1.06 -15.59 -3.19
C THR A 332 0.55 -17.01 -2.98
N PHE A 333 -0.67 -17.18 -2.46
CA PHE A 333 -1.27 -18.47 -2.12
C PHE A 333 -2.18 -19.01 -3.24
N TYR A 334 -2.47 -18.20 -4.26
CA TYR A 334 -3.21 -18.65 -5.44
C TYR A 334 -2.51 -19.83 -6.13
N SER A 335 -3.28 -20.88 -6.39
CA SER A 335 -2.79 -22.08 -7.07
C SER A 335 -2.34 -21.77 -8.49
N ASN A 336 -1.44 -22.60 -9.04
CA ASN A 336 -1.01 -22.46 -10.43
C ASN A 336 -2.20 -22.59 -11.40
N GLY A 337 -3.15 -23.49 -11.12
CA GLY A 337 -4.36 -23.64 -11.93
C GLY A 337 -5.21 -22.37 -11.98
N LEU A 338 -5.37 -21.65 -10.86
CA LEU A 338 -6.09 -20.38 -10.86
C LEU A 338 -5.34 -19.31 -11.67
N LYS A 339 -4.01 -19.22 -11.54
CA LYS A 339 -3.17 -18.29 -12.31
C LYS A 339 -3.28 -18.56 -13.81
N GLU A 340 -3.24 -19.83 -14.21
CA GLU A 340 -3.43 -20.25 -15.61
C GLU A 340 -4.83 -19.90 -16.13
N THR A 341 -5.88 -20.11 -15.32
CA THR A 341 -7.25 -19.72 -15.68
C THR A 341 -7.37 -18.21 -15.91
N VAL A 342 -6.78 -17.38 -15.05
CA VAL A 342 -6.76 -15.92 -15.22
C VAL A 342 -6.04 -15.53 -16.52
N ARG A 343 -4.87 -16.13 -16.81
CA ARG A 343 -4.12 -15.87 -18.06
C ARG A 343 -4.89 -16.28 -19.31
N LYS A 344 -5.50 -17.48 -19.30
CA LYS A 344 -6.32 -17.97 -20.42
C LYS A 344 -7.49 -17.03 -20.68
N LEU A 345 -8.24 -16.66 -19.64
CA LEU A 345 -9.33 -15.69 -19.75
C LEU A 345 -8.82 -14.37 -20.29
N ARG A 346 -7.73 -13.84 -19.74
CA ARG A 346 -7.15 -12.57 -20.18
C ARG A 346 -6.84 -12.58 -21.68
N SER A 347 -6.24 -13.66 -22.17
CA SER A 347 -5.94 -13.81 -23.60
C SER A 347 -7.21 -13.84 -24.46
N GLU A 348 -8.16 -14.70 -24.12
CA GLU A 348 -9.41 -14.84 -24.89
C GLU A 348 -10.25 -13.56 -24.88
N ILE A 349 -10.25 -12.80 -23.78
CA ILE A 349 -10.95 -11.51 -23.69
C ILE A 349 -10.23 -10.46 -24.54
N SER A 350 -8.90 -10.48 -24.60
CA SER A 350 -8.14 -9.58 -25.49
C SER A 350 -8.45 -9.84 -26.96
N ASP A 351 -8.63 -11.10 -27.36
CA ASP A 351 -9.00 -11.48 -28.73
C ASP A 351 -10.43 -11.02 -29.10
N LEU A 352 -11.28 -10.75 -28.09
CA LEU A 352 -12.60 -10.15 -28.26
C LEU A 352 -12.57 -8.61 -28.24
N GLU A 353 -11.39 -8.00 -28.12
CA GLU A 353 -11.20 -6.54 -28.03
C GLU A 353 -11.96 -5.89 -26.87
N ILE A 354 -12.24 -6.66 -25.80
CA ILE A 354 -12.93 -6.17 -24.62
C ILE A 354 -11.90 -5.64 -23.61
N PRO A 355 -12.08 -4.41 -23.07
CA PRO A 355 -11.15 -3.83 -22.12
C PRO A 355 -11.16 -4.58 -20.79
N GLN A 356 -9.97 -4.67 -20.19
CA GLN A 356 -9.72 -5.45 -18.99
C GLN A 356 -8.99 -4.62 -17.94
N LEU A 357 -9.41 -4.73 -16.68
CA LEU A 357 -8.78 -4.07 -15.53
C LEU A 357 -8.67 -5.05 -14.35
N VAL A 358 -7.86 -4.69 -13.35
CA VAL A 358 -7.73 -5.47 -12.11
C VAL A 358 -8.12 -4.60 -10.93
N PHE A 359 -9.07 -5.07 -10.12
CA PHE A 359 -9.35 -4.48 -8.81
C PHE A 359 -8.60 -5.29 -7.75
N LEU A 360 -7.67 -4.64 -7.06
CA LEU A 360 -6.92 -5.24 -5.96
C LEU A 360 -7.59 -4.84 -4.63
N THR A 361 -8.25 -5.80 -3.98
CA THR A 361 -9.00 -5.62 -2.73
C THR A 361 -8.12 -5.93 -1.51
N HIS A 362 -8.63 -5.61 -0.30
CA HIS A 362 -7.97 -5.84 0.99
C HIS A 362 -6.57 -5.19 1.10
N VAL A 363 -6.36 -4.07 0.38
CA VAL A 363 -5.10 -3.33 0.40
C VAL A 363 -4.80 -2.66 1.74
N ASP A 364 -5.84 -2.44 2.54
CA ASP A 364 -5.75 -1.96 3.91
C ASP A 364 -5.31 -3.06 4.89
N GLU A 365 -5.64 -4.32 4.62
CA GLU A 365 -5.25 -5.44 5.50
C GLU A 365 -3.76 -5.80 5.39
N VAL A 366 -3.16 -5.59 4.21
CA VAL A 366 -1.73 -5.86 4.00
C VAL A 366 -0.81 -4.76 4.55
N CYS A 367 -1.33 -3.57 4.85
CA CYS A 367 -0.52 -2.43 5.29
C CYS A 367 -1.22 -1.62 6.39
N HIS A 368 -0.64 -1.63 7.60
CA HIS A 368 -1.16 -0.90 8.75
C HIS A 368 -1.33 0.61 8.53
N GLY A 369 -0.42 1.23 7.77
CA GLY A 369 -0.54 2.64 7.40
C GLY A 369 -1.80 2.92 6.59
N VAL A 370 -2.10 2.04 5.63
CA VAL A 370 -3.30 2.12 4.77
C VAL A 370 -4.57 1.77 5.56
N HIS A 371 -4.51 0.81 6.48
CA HIS A 371 -5.59 0.52 7.41
C HIS A 371 -6.02 1.73 8.22
N LYS A 372 -5.05 2.47 8.77
CA LYS A 372 -5.29 3.69 9.55
C LYS A 372 -5.77 4.85 8.70
N ASP A 373 -5.23 5.00 7.50
CA ASP A 373 -5.53 6.11 6.60
C ASP A 373 -5.33 5.66 5.15
N ILE A 374 -6.44 5.48 4.45
CA ILE A 374 -6.47 4.97 3.07
C ILE A 374 -5.73 5.88 2.09
N ARG A 375 -5.47 7.15 2.45
CA ARG A 375 -4.71 8.09 1.60
C ARG A 375 -3.27 7.62 1.36
N TYR A 376 -2.74 6.75 2.21
CA TYR A 376 -1.44 6.12 2.00
C TYR A 376 -1.45 5.00 0.96
N VAL A 377 -2.59 4.64 0.35
CA VAL A 377 -2.69 3.52 -0.61
C VAL A 377 -1.71 3.64 -1.77
N TYR A 378 -1.49 4.86 -2.29
CA TYR A 378 -0.54 5.15 -3.37
C TYR A 378 0.83 5.64 -2.90
N SER A 379 1.07 5.63 -1.59
CA SER A 379 2.38 5.90 -0.99
C SER A 379 2.94 4.68 -0.26
N SER A 380 2.16 3.61 -0.05
CA SER A 380 2.60 2.41 0.64
C SER A 380 3.45 1.50 -0.25
N ARG A 381 4.70 1.23 0.13
CA ARG A 381 5.56 0.29 -0.62
C ARG A 381 4.97 -1.11 -0.66
N ILE A 382 4.34 -1.54 0.44
CA ILE A 382 3.70 -2.85 0.52
C ILE A 382 2.57 -2.95 -0.52
N VAL A 383 1.71 -1.93 -0.60
CA VAL A 383 0.65 -1.91 -1.62
C VAL A 383 1.24 -1.82 -3.02
N GLN A 384 2.31 -1.06 -3.24
CA GLN A 384 3.01 -0.98 -4.53
C GLN A 384 3.52 -2.35 -4.99
N GLU A 385 4.13 -3.13 -4.09
CA GLU A 385 4.61 -4.48 -4.38
C GLU A 385 3.46 -5.44 -4.66
N LYS A 386 2.36 -5.35 -3.91
CA LYS A 386 1.16 -6.16 -4.15
C LYS A 386 0.52 -5.83 -5.51
N ILE A 387 0.49 -4.56 -5.91
CA ILE A 387 0.07 -4.14 -7.25
C ILE A 387 0.95 -4.76 -8.33
N LYS A 388 2.29 -4.71 -8.18
CA LYS A 388 3.21 -5.34 -9.14
C LYS A 388 2.99 -6.85 -9.27
N LYS A 389 2.78 -7.54 -8.14
CA LYS A 389 2.48 -8.98 -8.12
C LYS A 389 1.14 -9.30 -8.79
N ALA A 390 0.11 -8.48 -8.57
CA ALA A 390 -1.17 -8.64 -9.23
C ALA A 390 -1.08 -8.42 -10.75
N ALA A 391 -0.30 -7.41 -11.18
CA ALA A 391 -0.03 -7.13 -12.58
C ALA A 391 0.69 -8.30 -13.27
N GLU A 392 1.72 -8.86 -12.63
CA GLU A 392 2.44 -10.04 -13.10
C GLU A 392 1.53 -11.27 -13.18
N LEU A 393 0.68 -11.48 -12.17
CA LEU A 393 -0.25 -12.61 -12.13
C LEU A 393 -1.26 -12.55 -13.27
N ALA A 394 -1.81 -11.37 -13.55
CA ALA A 394 -2.79 -11.16 -14.60
C ALA A 394 -2.17 -10.97 -16.00
N GLU A 395 -0.84 -10.83 -16.11
CA GLU A 395 -0.13 -10.46 -17.34
C GLU A 395 -0.66 -9.17 -17.98
N MET A 396 -0.78 -8.15 -17.13
CA MET A 396 -1.34 -6.84 -17.46
C MET A 396 -0.41 -5.71 -16.99
N PRO A 397 -0.46 -4.52 -17.60
CA PRO A 397 0.39 -3.41 -17.18
C PRO A 397 0.04 -2.95 -15.76
N VAL A 398 1.03 -2.45 -15.02
CA VAL A 398 0.82 -1.94 -13.65
C VAL A 398 -0.28 -0.87 -13.62
N SER A 399 -0.43 -0.06 -14.67
CA SER A 399 -1.47 0.97 -14.79
C SER A 399 -2.90 0.42 -14.75
N SER A 400 -3.16 -0.82 -15.20
CA SER A 400 -4.50 -1.41 -15.19
C SER A 400 -4.90 -2.02 -13.84
N VAL A 401 -3.97 -2.07 -12.89
CA VAL A 401 -4.23 -2.57 -11.53
C VAL A 401 -4.60 -1.41 -10.61
N LEU A 402 -5.82 -1.45 -10.11
CA LEU A 402 -6.45 -0.39 -9.31
C LEU A 402 -6.68 -0.92 -7.88
N PRO A 403 -5.94 -0.43 -6.87
CA PRO A 403 -6.22 -0.77 -5.49
C PRO A 403 -7.54 -0.16 -5.05
N VAL A 404 -8.39 -0.95 -4.39
CA VAL A 404 -9.68 -0.52 -3.86
C VAL A 404 -9.86 -1.04 -2.44
N LYS A 405 -10.63 -0.30 -1.63
CA LYS A 405 -11.08 -0.74 -0.32
C LYS A 405 -12.60 -0.86 -0.32
N ASN A 406 -13.11 -2.03 0.03
CA ASN A 406 -14.54 -2.28 0.15
C ASN A 406 -15.05 -1.83 1.53
N TYR A 407 -16.31 -1.44 1.60
CA TYR A 407 -17.02 -1.27 2.87
C TYR A 407 -17.38 -2.64 3.44
N CYS A 408 -16.63 -3.08 4.45
CA CYS A 408 -16.80 -4.40 5.08
C CYS A 408 -17.03 -4.31 6.58
N SER A 409 -16.39 -3.34 7.25
CA SER A 409 -16.42 -3.20 8.71
C SER A 409 -17.02 -1.87 9.17
N GLU A 410 -17.10 -0.92 8.25
CA GLU A 410 -17.52 0.45 8.49
C GLU A 410 -19.05 0.53 8.67
N VAL A 411 -19.49 1.39 9.58
CA VAL A 411 -20.91 1.68 9.83
C VAL A 411 -21.44 2.85 9.01
N ALA A 412 -20.54 3.64 8.41
CA ALA A 412 -20.84 4.80 7.59
C ALA A 412 -19.86 4.89 6.42
N VAL A 413 -20.26 5.59 5.35
CA VAL A 413 -19.37 5.85 4.22
C VAL A 413 -18.31 6.88 4.59
N ASP A 414 -17.11 6.70 4.06
CA ASP A 414 -15.94 7.54 4.24
C ASP A 414 -15.58 8.24 2.93
N ARG A 415 -15.18 9.51 3.02
CA ARG A 415 -14.87 10.32 1.84
C ARG A 415 -13.71 9.73 1.02
N ASP A 416 -12.65 9.28 1.67
CA ASP A 416 -11.44 8.85 0.97
C ASP A 416 -11.64 7.44 0.37
N ILE A 417 -12.38 6.57 1.05
CA ILE A 417 -12.83 5.29 0.47
C ILE A 417 -13.75 5.52 -0.74
N ASP A 418 -14.71 6.45 -0.64
CA ASP A 418 -15.60 6.82 -1.76
C ASP A 418 -14.78 7.28 -2.98
N ILE A 419 -13.79 8.16 -2.78
CA ILE A 419 -12.92 8.67 -3.87
C ILE A 419 -12.18 7.52 -4.54
N LEU A 420 -11.62 6.58 -3.76
CA LEU A 420 -10.86 5.46 -4.31
C LEU A 420 -11.76 4.53 -5.16
N LEU A 421 -12.94 4.20 -4.65
CA LEU A 421 -13.93 3.37 -5.35
C LEU A 421 -14.46 4.04 -6.62
N LEU A 422 -14.86 5.31 -6.54
CA LEU A 422 -15.37 6.06 -7.69
C LEU A 422 -14.30 6.29 -8.75
N SER A 423 -13.05 6.55 -8.35
CA SER A 423 -11.92 6.66 -9.27
C SER A 423 -11.72 5.37 -10.05
N ALA A 424 -11.79 4.21 -9.38
CA ALA A 424 -11.66 2.92 -10.03
C ALA A 424 -12.78 2.65 -11.04
N ILE A 425 -14.03 3.00 -10.71
CA ILE A 425 -15.16 2.93 -11.65
C ILE A 425 -14.99 3.91 -12.82
N GLY A 426 -14.49 5.12 -12.57
CA GLY A 426 -14.17 6.08 -13.64
C GLY A 426 -13.18 5.52 -14.65
N GLN A 427 -12.13 4.82 -14.19
CA GLN A 427 -11.18 4.14 -15.07
C GLN A 427 -11.83 3.01 -15.87
N VAL A 428 -12.76 2.26 -15.28
CA VAL A 428 -13.54 1.24 -16.00
C VAL A 428 -14.37 1.85 -17.12
N LEU A 429 -15.07 2.95 -16.84
CA LEU A 429 -15.90 3.62 -17.84
C LEU A 429 -15.05 4.22 -18.96
N ASN A 430 -13.95 4.89 -18.62
CA ASN A 430 -13.02 5.41 -19.62
C ASN A 430 -12.48 4.31 -20.54
N ALA A 431 -12.07 3.16 -19.97
CA ALA A 431 -11.57 2.04 -20.77
C ALA A 431 -12.62 1.47 -21.74
N VAL A 432 -13.91 1.58 -21.42
CA VAL A 432 -15.01 1.22 -22.33
C VAL A 432 -15.17 2.27 -23.43
N GLU A 433 -15.16 3.55 -23.08
CA GLU A 433 -15.25 4.64 -24.07
C GLU A 433 -14.09 4.60 -25.07
N ASP A 434 -12.87 4.31 -24.61
CA ASP A 434 -11.69 4.16 -25.47
C ASP A 434 -11.86 3.07 -26.54
N THR A 435 -12.78 2.10 -26.33
CA THR A 435 -13.10 1.07 -27.34
C THR A 435 -14.13 1.50 -28.37
N PHE A 436 -14.88 2.59 -28.12
CA PHE A 436 -15.84 3.14 -29.07
C PHE A 436 -15.23 4.21 -29.99
N GLU A 437 -14.05 4.73 -29.66
CA GLU A 437 -13.33 5.71 -30.48
C GLU A 437 -12.51 5.07 -31.63
N ASN A 438 -12.37 3.73 -31.63
CA ASN A 438 -11.73 2.96 -32.70
C ASN A 438 -12.77 2.34 -33.63
#